data_AF-A0A550C498-F1
#
_entry.id   AF-A0A550C498-F1
#
_cell.length_a   1.000
_cell.length_b   1.000
_cell.length_c   1.000
_cell.angle_alpha   90.00
_cell.angle_beta   90.00
_cell.angle_gamma   90.00
#
_symmetry.space_group_name_H-M   'P 1'
#
loop_
_entity.id
_entity.type
_entity.pdbx_description
1 polymer ?
#
loop_
_entity_poly.entity_id
_entity_poly.type
_entity_poly.pdbx_seq_one_letter_code
_entity_poly.pdbx_strand_id
1 'polypeptide(L)'
;MKTYSENEGMLAQLVALGVLRKTPLQELEHGLTVEVVLEETEVSYRCMKCARDGIMDVERPFELPGEPRLQRCSKCKVARYCNKTCQREDWDLHKQDCKLWDTRPWEAARLMENRRRAEITNFLDSAGFQSI
;
A
#
# COMPACT_ATOMS: atom_id res chain seq x y z
N MET A 1 -26.35 0.22 -16.67
CA MET A 1 -26.28 0.71 -15.27
C MET A 1 -26.27 -0.51 -14.37
N LYS A 2 -25.19 -0.79 -13.63
CA LYS A 2 -25.12 -1.94 -12.72
C LYS A 2 -25.88 -1.59 -11.44
N THR A 3 -26.82 -2.43 -11.04
CA THR A 3 -27.72 -2.15 -9.90
C THR A 3 -27.25 -2.79 -8.59
N TYR A 4 -26.27 -3.71 -8.63
CA TYR A 4 -25.67 -4.40 -7.48
C TYR A 4 -26.68 -4.95 -6.46
N SER A 5 -27.86 -5.36 -6.93
CA SER A 5 -28.96 -5.86 -6.11
C SER A 5 -28.58 -7.12 -5.34
N GLU A 6 -27.59 -7.87 -5.82
CA GLU A 6 -27.02 -9.03 -5.12
C GLU A 6 -26.38 -8.70 -3.76
N ASN A 7 -26.04 -7.44 -3.52
CA ASN A 7 -25.43 -6.98 -2.27
C ASN A 7 -26.45 -6.40 -1.29
N GLU A 8 -27.74 -6.42 -1.63
CA GLU A 8 -28.80 -5.89 -0.77
C GLU A 8 -28.82 -6.60 0.59
N GLY A 9 -28.80 -5.82 1.68
CA GLY A 9 -28.80 -6.35 3.04
C GLY A 9 -27.46 -6.91 3.55
N MET A 10 -26.44 -7.05 2.70
CA MET A 10 -25.13 -7.61 3.08
C MET A 10 -24.45 -6.79 4.18
N LEU A 11 -24.55 -5.44 4.13
CA LEU A 11 -23.99 -4.57 5.16
C LEU A 11 -24.57 -4.86 6.55
N ALA A 12 -25.88 -5.09 6.66
CA ALA A 12 -26.52 -5.38 7.94
C ALA A 12 -26.07 -6.75 8.48
N GLN A 13 -25.94 -7.75 7.61
CA GLN A 13 -25.46 -9.08 7.97
C GLN A 13 -24.00 -9.04 8.47
N LEU A 14 -23.13 -8.31 7.78
CA LEU A 14 -21.71 -8.19 8.15
C LEU A 14 -21.52 -7.44 9.49
N VAL A 15 -22.37 -6.46 9.79
CA VAL A 15 -22.39 -5.80 11.10
C VAL A 15 -22.89 -6.75 12.20
N ALA A 16 -23.94 -7.53 11.94
CA ALA A 16 -24.48 -8.51 12.89
C ALA A 16 -23.49 -9.64 13.20
N LEU A 17 -22.71 -10.07 12.21
CA LEU A 17 -21.65 -11.06 12.37
C LEU A 17 -20.38 -10.50 13.03
N GLY A 18 -20.33 -9.19 13.31
CA GLY A 18 -19.16 -8.53 13.90
C GLY A 18 -17.97 -8.40 12.94
N VAL A 19 -18.14 -8.71 11.65
CA VAL A 19 -17.13 -8.54 10.61
C VAL A 19 -16.88 -7.06 10.34
N LEU A 20 -17.92 -6.23 10.44
CA LEU A 20 -17.84 -4.78 10.32
C LEU A 20 -18.36 -4.09 11.59
N ARG A 21 -17.72 -2.99 11.99
CA ARG A 21 -18.22 -2.10 13.04
C ARG A 21 -18.53 -0.74 12.42
N LYS A 22 -19.73 -0.21 12.67
CA LYS A 22 -20.06 1.18 12.30
C LYS A 22 -19.34 2.15 13.23
N THR A 23 -18.46 2.96 12.70
CA THR A 23 -17.87 4.11 13.40
C THR A 23 -18.79 5.31 13.22
N PRO A 24 -19.02 6.17 14.23
CA PRO A 24 -19.85 7.36 14.10
C PRO A 24 -19.11 8.44 13.30
N LEU A 25 -19.02 8.22 11.99
CA LEU A 25 -18.52 9.21 11.03
C LEU A 25 -19.71 9.70 10.20
N GLN A 26 -19.64 10.95 9.78
CA GLN A 26 -20.66 11.56 8.92
C GLN A 26 -20.74 10.77 7.61
N GLU A 27 -21.94 10.34 7.22
CA GLU A 27 -22.15 9.70 5.92
C GLU A 27 -21.74 10.67 4.82
N LEU A 28 -20.74 10.29 4.03
CA LEU A 28 -20.32 11.05 2.86
C LEU A 28 -21.23 10.66 1.69
N GLU A 29 -21.54 11.62 0.81
CA GLU A 29 -22.39 11.40 -0.39
C GLU A 29 -21.90 10.26 -1.30
N HIS A 30 -20.65 9.81 -1.15
CA HIS A 30 -20.00 8.81 -2.00
C HIS A 30 -19.52 7.54 -1.27
N GLY A 31 -20.04 7.26 -0.06
CA GLY A 31 -19.85 5.96 0.61
C GLY A 31 -19.35 6.03 2.06
N LEU A 32 -19.28 4.85 2.70
CA LEU A 32 -18.83 4.67 4.07
C LEU A 32 -17.30 4.67 4.14
N THR A 33 -16.74 5.55 4.99
CA THR A 33 -15.33 5.45 5.37
C THR A 33 -15.21 4.51 6.58
N VAL A 34 -14.45 3.43 6.41
CA VAL A 34 -14.08 2.51 7.49
C VAL A 34 -12.62 2.75 7.87
N GLU A 35 -12.38 2.90 9.17
CA GLU A 35 -11.03 2.95 9.72
C GLU A 35 -10.62 1.52 10.13
N VAL A 36 -9.56 1.01 9.52
CA VAL A 36 -8.96 -0.28 9.87
C VAL A 36 -7.71 0.00 10.67
N VAL A 37 -7.73 -0.36 11.96
CA VAL A 37 -6.55 -0.29 12.82
C VAL A 37 -5.79 -1.61 12.67
N LEU A 38 -4.54 -1.53 12.21
CA LEU A 38 -3.62 -2.66 12.10
C LEU A 38 -2.42 -2.39 13.01
N GLU A 39 -1.98 -3.40 13.74
CA GLU A 39 -0.71 -3.34 14.48
C GLU A 39 0.47 -3.34 13.49
N GLU A 40 1.61 -2.70 13.84
CA GLU A 40 2.78 -2.63 12.94
C GLU A 40 3.28 -4.05 12.55
N THR A 41 3.08 -5.02 13.43
CA THR A 41 3.42 -6.44 13.20
C THR A 41 2.54 -7.12 12.16
N GLU A 42 1.34 -6.60 11.93
CA GLU A 42 0.38 -7.14 10.95
C GLU A 42 0.60 -6.54 9.56
N VAL A 43 1.31 -5.41 9.47
CA VAL A 43 1.65 -4.76 8.20
C VAL A 43 2.85 -5.48 7.57
N SER A 44 2.62 -6.21 6.48
CA SER A 44 3.69 -6.77 5.65
C SER A 44 4.31 -5.68 4.77
N TYR A 45 5.64 -5.59 4.78
CA TYR A 45 6.40 -4.69 3.91
C TYR A 45 7.02 -5.40 2.72
N ARG A 46 7.43 -4.62 1.72
CA ARG A 46 8.21 -5.09 0.58
C ARG A 46 9.57 -4.42 0.47
N CYS A 47 10.54 -5.13 -0.07
CA CYS A 47 11.83 -4.56 -0.43
C CYS A 47 11.65 -3.60 -1.62
N MET A 48 11.99 -2.32 -1.45
CA MET A 48 11.80 -1.33 -2.51
C MET A 48 12.66 -1.62 -3.74
N LYS A 49 13.88 -2.11 -3.56
CA LYS A 49 14.77 -2.50 -4.66
C LYS A 49 14.18 -3.65 -5.47
N CYS A 50 13.87 -4.77 -4.80
CA CYS A 50 13.36 -5.97 -5.46
C CYS A 50 12.00 -5.73 -6.11
N ALA A 51 11.14 -4.89 -5.50
CA ALA A 51 9.86 -4.52 -6.08
C ALA A 51 10.01 -3.70 -7.38
N ARG A 52 11.04 -2.85 -7.49
CA ARG A 52 11.31 -2.05 -8.70
C ARG A 52 11.89 -2.87 -9.84
N ASP A 53 12.81 -3.79 -9.54
CA ASP A 53 13.48 -4.57 -10.58
C ASP A 53 12.52 -5.56 -11.28
N GLY A 54 11.29 -5.72 -10.79
CA GLY A 54 10.27 -6.57 -11.42
C GLY A 54 10.67 -8.04 -11.53
N ILE A 55 11.75 -8.44 -10.85
CA ILE A 55 12.25 -9.81 -10.93
C ILE A 55 11.28 -10.69 -10.14
N MET A 56 10.37 -11.32 -10.88
CA MET A 56 9.52 -12.42 -10.39
C MET A 56 10.34 -13.60 -9.82
N ASP A 57 11.65 -13.65 -10.09
CA ASP A 57 12.59 -14.69 -9.68
C ASP A 57 13.42 -14.37 -8.41
N VAL A 58 13.26 -13.22 -7.75
CA VAL A 58 13.83 -13.07 -6.40
C VAL A 58 12.79 -13.63 -5.44
N GLU A 59 13.09 -14.76 -4.82
CA GLU A 59 12.14 -15.59 -4.05
C GLU A 59 11.26 -14.82 -3.04
N ARG A 60 11.63 -13.61 -2.58
CA ARG A 60 10.95 -12.90 -1.48
C ARG A 60 11.05 -11.36 -1.57
N PRO A 61 10.26 -10.67 -2.40
CA PRO A 61 10.18 -9.22 -2.33
C PRO A 61 9.32 -8.72 -1.15
N PHE A 62 8.57 -9.61 -0.47
CA PHE A 62 7.68 -9.28 0.65
C PHE A 62 8.14 -9.95 1.96
N GLU A 63 7.77 -9.35 3.09
CA GLU A 63 7.88 -10.00 4.40
C GLU A 63 6.89 -11.15 4.52
N LEU A 64 7.41 -12.31 4.93
CA LEU A 64 6.62 -13.51 5.19
C LEU A 64 6.46 -13.72 6.71
N PRO A 65 5.33 -14.28 7.17
CA PRO A 65 5.17 -14.66 8.56
C PRO A 65 6.28 -15.61 9.02
N GLY A 66 6.87 -15.34 10.18
CA GLY A 66 7.94 -16.16 10.76
C GLY A 66 9.36 -15.88 10.24
N GLU A 67 9.52 -15.01 9.24
CA GLU A 67 10.82 -14.59 8.72
C GLU A 67 11.29 -13.25 9.33
N PRO A 68 12.61 -12.96 9.30
CA PRO A 68 13.12 -11.67 9.75
C PRO A 68 12.51 -10.49 8.99
N ARG A 69 12.16 -9.43 9.73
CA ARG A 69 11.64 -8.18 9.16
C ARG A 69 12.69 -7.48 8.30
N LEU A 70 12.21 -6.79 7.26
CA LEU A 70 13.04 -6.00 6.37
C LEU A 70 13.67 -4.81 7.10
N GLN A 71 14.91 -4.52 6.72
CA GLN A 71 15.68 -3.42 7.28
C GLN A 71 15.13 -2.09 6.77
N ARG A 72 14.77 -1.20 7.69
CA ARG A 72 14.33 0.16 7.35
C ARG A 72 15.51 1.07 7.06
N CYS A 73 15.34 1.97 6.11
CA CYS A 73 16.24 3.10 5.92
C CYS A 73 16.31 3.91 7.22
N SER A 74 17.51 4.11 7.76
CA SER A 74 17.71 4.80 9.04
C SER A 74 17.31 6.27 9.01
N LYS A 75 17.40 6.90 7.83
CA LYS A 75 17.06 8.31 7.63
C LYS A 75 15.55 8.52 7.55
N CYS A 76 14.91 8.06 6.48
CA CYS A 76 13.49 8.31 6.26
C CYS A 76 12.55 7.40 7.05
N LYS A 77 13.02 6.23 7.52
CA LYS A 77 12.24 5.19 8.22
C LYS A 77 11.06 4.58 7.42
N VAL A 78 10.89 4.98 6.15
CA VAL A 78 9.81 4.50 5.27
C VAL A 78 10.27 3.35 4.35
N ALA A 79 11.39 3.53 3.64
CA ALA A 79 11.89 2.52 2.72
C ALA A 79 12.38 1.27 3.46
N ARG A 80 12.04 0.09 2.96
CA ARG A 80 12.38 -1.22 3.53
C ARG A 80 13.18 -2.03 2.51
N TYR A 81 14.15 -2.81 3.00
CA TYR A 81 15.10 -3.56 2.17
C TYR A 81 15.43 -4.91 2.79
N CYS A 82 15.70 -5.92 1.95
CA CYS A 82 16.17 -7.23 2.42
C CYS A 82 17.44 -7.08 3.26
N ASN A 83 18.36 -6.22 2.80
CA ASN A 83 19.66 -5.97 3.43
C ASN A 83 20.29 -4.67 2.89
N LYS A 84 21.50 -4.35 3.38
CA LYS A 84 22.28 -3.16 2.96
C LYS A 84 22.67 -3.17 1.48
N THR A 85 22.69 -4.31 0.80
CA THR A 85 22.99 -4.38 -0.63
C THR A 85 21.82 -3.81 -1.43
N CYS A 86 20.59 -4.29 -1.19
CA CYS A 86 19.40 -3.74 -1.81
C CYS A 86 19.22 -2.23 -1.52
N GLN A 87 19.55 -1.78 -0.31
CA GLN A 87 19.51 -0.35 0.01
C GLN A 87 20.48 0.48 -0.83
N ARG A 88 21.72 -0.01 -1.02
CA ARG A 88 22.75 0.69 -1.81
C ARG A 88 22.40 0.72 -3.29
N GLU A 89 21.90 -0.39 -3.82
CA GLU A 89 21.50 -0.51 -5.23
C GLU A 89 20.30 0.39 -5.56
N ASP A 90 19.33 0.53 -4.66
CA ASP A 90 18.18 1.42 -4.85
C ASP A 90 18.50 2.89 -4.54
N TRP A 91 19.69 3.23 -4.03
CA TRP A 91 20.00 4.56 -3.51
C TRP A 91 19.80 5.67 -4.54
N ASP A 92 20.17 5.45 -5.80
CA ASP A 92 20.04 6.46 -6.84
C ASP A 92 18.59 6.86 -7.12
N LEU A 93 17.66 5.91 -6.96
CA LEU A 93 16.22 6.15 -7.07
C LEU A 93 15.63 6.63 -5.74
N HIS A 94 16.09 6.05 -4.63
CA HIS A 94 15.58 6.35 -3.30
C HIS A 94 15.97 7.74 -2.79
N LYS A 95 17.17 8.26 -3.11
CA LYS A 95 17.74 9.47 -2.48
C LYS A 95 16.80 10.68 -2.49
N GLN A 96 16.07 10.88 -3.58
CA GLN A 96 15.12 11.99 -3.74
C GLN A 96 13.92 11.80 -2.81
N ASP A 97 13.28 10.62 -2.89
CA ASP A 97 12.14 10.26 -2.04
C ASP A 97 12.56 10.25 -0.56
N CYS A 98 13.79 9.80 -0.23
CA CYS A 98 14.36 9.74 1.11
C CYS A 98 14.41 11.13 1.76
N LYS A 99 14.94 12.13 1.05
CA LYS A 99 15.03 13.51 1.53
C LYS A 99 13.64 14.10 1.74
N LEU A 100 12.70 13.77 0.85
CA LEU A 100 11.34 14.28 0.96
C LEU A 100 10.61 13.70 2.18
N TRP A 101 10.75 12.39 2.43
CA TRP A 101 10.21 11.76 3.63
C TRP A 101 10.82 12.29 4.92
N ASP A 102 12.10 12.65 4.90
CA ASP A 102 12.81 13.22 6.06
C ASP A 102 12.36 14.67 6.37
N THR A 103 12.05 15.46 5.33
CA THR A 103 11.78 16.90 5.48
C THR A 103 10.30 17.29 5.38
N ARG A 104 9.51 16.57 4.59
CA ARG A 104 8.11 16.86 4.25
C ARG A 104 7.29 15.57 4.10
N PRO A 105 7.04 14.82 5.21
CA PRO A 105 6.38 13.50 5.16
C PRO A 105 5.00 13.49 4.49
N TRP A 106 4.17 14.52 4.72
CA TRP A 106 2.83 14.62 4.13
C TRP A 106 2.87 14.75 2.59
N GLU A 107 3.84 15.50 2.08
CA GLU A 107 4.02 15.67 0.64
C GLU A 107 4.57 14.39 0.02
N ALA A 108 5.52 13.73 0.70
CA ALA A 108 6.05 12.44 0.27
C ALA A 108 4.96 11.36 0.19
N ALA A 109 4.10 11.27 1.22
CA ALA A 109 2.97 10.35 1.23
C ALA A 109 2.01 10.60 0.05
N ARG A 110 1.63 11.86 -0.18
CA ARG A 110 0.77 12.25 -1.30
C ARG A 110 1.39 11.89 -2.66
N LEU A 111 2.66 12.22 -2.87
CA LEU A 111 3.33 11.94 -4.14
C LEU A 111 3.48 10.43 -4.39
N MET A 112 3.78 9.65 -3.35
CA MET A 112 3.87 8.20 -3.44
C MET A 112 2.53 7.57 -3.84
N GLU A 113 1.44 7.97 -3.21
CA GLU A 113 0.11 7.48 -3.54
C GLU A 113 -0.31 7.90 -4.96
N ASN A 114 -0.02 9.14 -5.37
CA ASN A 114 -0.27 9.58 -6.75
C ASN A 114 0.52 8.76 -7.78
N ARG A 115 1.80 8.46 -7.50
CA ARG A 115 2.65 7.62 -8.37
C ARG A 115 2.09 6.20 -8.47
N ARG A 116 1.71 5.59 -7.33
CA ARG A 116 1.08 4.26 -7.29
C ARG A 116 -0.21 4.21 -8.09
N ARG A 117 -1.07 5.23 -7.97
CA ARG A 117 -2.31 5.33 -8.76
C ARG A 117 -2.01 5.36 -10.25
N ALA A 118 -1.07 6.20 -10.68
CA ALA A 118 -0.65 6.28 -12.08
C ALA A 118 -0.06 4.95 -12.60
N GLU A 119 0.77 4.27 -11.81
CA GLU A 119 1.32 2.95 -12.15
C GLU A 119 0.21 1.89 -12.32
N ILE A 120 -0.78 1.87 -11.42
CA ILE A 120 -1.93 0.97 -11.50
C ILE A 120 -2.79 1.29 -12.72
N THR A 121 -3.09 2.57 -12.97
CA THR A 121 -3.82 3.02 -14.18
C THR A 121 -3.12 2.52 -15.44
N ASN A 122 -1.81 2.78 -15.58
CA ASN A 122 -1.03 2.34 -16.74
C ASN A 122 -1.05 0.81 -16.90
N PHE A 123 -0.93 0.07 -15.79
CA PHE A 123 -0.99 -1.38 -15.82
C PHE A 123 -2.37 -1.88 -16.31
N LEU A 124 -3.45 -1.35 -15.74
CA LEU A 124 -4.82 -1.72 -16.12
C LEU A 124 -5.09 -1.42 -17.59
N ASP A 125 -4.70 -0.24 -18.07
CA ASP A 125 -4.83 0.14 -19.47
C ASP A 125 -4.04 -0.82 -20.39
N SER A 126 -2.80 -1.16 -20.01
CA SER A 126 -1.96 -2.10 -20.77
C SER A 126 -2.52 -3.53 -20.81
N ALA A 127 -3.26 -3.92 -19.78
CA ALA A 127 -3.95 -5.20 -19.68
C ALA A 127 -5.36 -5.17 -20.32
N GLY A 128 -5.75 -4.06 -20.96
CA GLY A 128 -7.02 -3.93 -21.67
C GLY A 128 -8.22 -3.61 -20.78
N PHE A 129 -8.00 -3.23 -19.53
CA PHE A 129 -9.04 -2.74 -18.63
C PHE A 129 -9.21 -1.23 -18.80
N GLN A 130 -10.46 -0.76 -18.80
CA GLN A 130 -10.76 0.67 -18.76
C GLN A 130 -10.58 1.19 -17.32
N SER A 131 -9.54 1.99 -17.10
CA SER A 131 -9.42 2.81 -15.90
C SER A 131 -10.33 4.06 -16.00
N ILE A 132 -10.87 4.53 -14.86
CA ILE A 132 -11.72 5.74 -14.75
C ILE A 132 -10.90 6.84 -14.07
#